data_AF-A0A932I8I6-F1
#
_entry.id   AF-A0A932I8I6-F1
#
_cell.length_a   1.000
_cell.length_b   1.000
_cell.length_c   1.000
_cell.angle_alpha   90.00
_cell.angle_beta   90.00
_cell.angle_gamma   90.00
#
_symmetry.space_group_name_H-M   'P 1'
#
loop_
_entity.id
_entity.type
_entity.pdbx_description
1 polymer ?
#
loop_
_entity_poly.entity_id
_entity_poly.type
_entity_poly.pdbx_seq_one_letter_code
_entity_poly.pdbx_strand_id
1 'polypeptide(L)'
;MQDHYSLLHTIFEIVKNDPQPERYSCRPRELILRRMQEWSDIQQQLHQLEMEELVAMEQQETLVIRITLAGLSLVKEQQDPAKLSGR
;
A
#
# COMPACT_ATOMS: atom_id res chain seq x y z
N MET A 1 -12.46 0.82 -8.78
CA MET A 1 -11.49 1.24 -7.73
C MET A 1 -10.39 2.02 -8.43
N GLN A 2 -9.92 3.13 -7.87
CA GLN A 2 -8.76 3.84 -8.43
C GLN A 2 -7.52 2.94 -8.35
N ASP A 3 -6.65 2.99 -9.35
CA ASP A 3 -5.54 2.03 -9.52
C ASP A 3 -4.55 2.05 -8.35
N HIS A 4 -4.33 3.20 -7.72
CA HIS A 4 -3.46 3.32 -6.55
C HIS A 4 -4.02 2.62 -5.31
N TYR A 5 -5.34 2.56 -5.11
CA TYR A 5 -5.90 1.77 -3.99
C TYR A 5 -5.70 0.28 -4.20
N SER A 6 -5.74 -0.21 -5.45
CA SER A 6 -5.33 -1.58 -5.71
C SER A 6 -3.89 -1.81 -5.24
N LEU A 7 -2.97 -0.86 -5.51
CA LEU A 7 -1.58 -0.95 -5.06
C LEU A 7 -1.47 -0.96 -3.53
N LEU A 8 -2.26 -0.14 -2.84
CA LEU A 8 -2.34 -0.17 -1.38
C LEU A 8 -2.75 -1.55 -0.85
N HIS A 9 -3.74 -2.20 -1.46
CA HIS A 9 -4.11 -3.58 -1.11
C HIS A 9 -2.96 -4.56 -1.33
N THR A 10 -2.17 -4.39 -2.39
CA THR A 10 -0.99 -5.24 -2.63
C THR A 10 0.10 -5.02 -1.59
N ILE A 11 0.35 -3.77 -1.18
CA ILE A 11 1.27 -3.46 -0.08
C ILE A 11 0.77 -4.12 1.20
N PHE A 12 -0.53 -3.98 1.51
CA PHE A 12 -1.14 -4.64 2.66
C PHE A 12 -0.95 -6.16 2.64
N GLU A 13 -1.22 -6.81 1.51
CA GLU A 13 -1.05 -8.26 1.36
C GLU A 13 0.40 -8.74 1.58
N ILE A 14 1.39 -7.91 1.26
CA ILE A 14 2.81 -8.18 1.56
C ILE A 14 3.06 -8.16 3.07
N VAL A 15 2.48 -7.20 3.79
CA VAL A 15 2.84 -6.90 5.19
C VAL A 15 1.88 -7.46 6.24
N LYS A 16 0.69 -7.93 5.86
CA LYS A 16 -0.40 -8.29 6.80
C LYS A 16 -0.07 -9.37 7.83
N ASN A 17 0.94 -10.20 7.55
CA ASN A 17 1.38 -11.26 8.44
C ASN A 17 2.56 -10.83 9.34
N ASP A 18 3.10 -9.63 9.15
CA ASP A 18 4.13 -9.06 10.01
C ASP A 18 3.49 -8.58 11.33
N PRO A 19 4.14 -8.79 12.50
CA PRO A 19 3.63 -8.29 13.77
C PRO A 19 3.59 -6.75 13.86
N GLN A 20 4.35 -6.03 13.05
CA GLN A 20 4.39 -4.57 12.95
C GLN A 20 4.38 -4.11 11.48
N PRO A 21 3.25 -4.26 10.76
CA PRO A 21 3.16 -3.99 9.32
C PRO A 21 3.60 -2.58 8.91
N GLU A 22 3.34 -1.58 9.75
CA GLU A 22 3.71 -0.18 9.53
C GLU A 22 5.22 0.09 9.61
N ARG A 23 5.99 -0.85 10.17
CA ARG A 23 7.45 -0.78 10.25
C ARG A 23 8.14 -1.60 9.15
N TYR A 24 7.38 -2.43 8.43
CA TYR A 24 7.91 -3.26 7.37
C TYR A 24 8.44 -2.39 6.23
N SER A 25 9.72 -2.58 5.90
CA SER A 25 10.40 -1.82 4.84
C SER A 25 10.22 -2.51 3.49
N CYS A 26 9.07 -2.30 2.85
CA CYS A 26 8.78 -2.84 1.53
C CYS A 26 9.68 -2.19 0.48
N ARG A 27 10.30 -3.01 -0.37
CA ARG A 27 11.18 -2.54 -1.45
C ARG A 27 10.46 -2.59 -2.81
N PRO A 28 10.82 -1.72 -3.77
CA PRO A 28 10.28 -1.73 -5.14
C PRO A 28 10.16 -3.11 -5.78
N ARG A 29 11.21 -3.94 -5.62
CA ARG A 29 11.26 -5.31 -6.15
C ARG A 29 10.07 -6.17 -5.70
N GLU A 30 9.60 -6.01 -4.47
CA GLU A 30 8.50 -6.80 -3.92
C GLU A 30 7.16 -6.42 -4.57
N LEU A 31 7.01 -5.16 -4.98
CA LEU A 31 5.85 -4.65 -5.70
C LEU A 31 5.88 -5.08 -7.16
N ILE A 32 7.03 -4.92 -7.83
CA ILE A 32 7.22 -5.31 -9.24
C ILE A 32 6.94 -6.81 -9.43
N LEU A 33 7.37 -7.67 -8.50
CA LEU A 33 7.12 -9.11 -8.58
C LEU A 33 5.65 -9.51 -8.45
N ARG A 34 4.77 -8.62 -7.96
CA ARG A 34 3.35 -8.87 -7.71
C ARG A 34 2.42 -8.11 -8.66
N ARG A 35 2.99 -7.30 -9.55
CA ARG A 35 2.26 -6.43 -10.48
C ARG A 35 2.72 -6.67 -11.91
N MET A 36 1.75 -6.87 -12.80
CA MET A 36 1.96 -6.88 -14.25
C MET A 36 1.88 -5.43 -14.78
N GLN A 37 2.64 -4.51 -14.20
CA GLN A 37 2.67 -3.09 -14.54
C GLN A 37 4.11 -2.60 -14.59
N GLU A 38 4.37 -1.57 -15.40
CA GLU A 38 5.68 -0.95 -15.46
C GLU A 38 5.99 -0.21 -14.16
N TRP A 39 7.29 -0.12 -13.82
CA TRP A 39 7.72 0.54 -12.58
C TRP A 39 7.28 2.01 -12.54
N SER A 40 7.26 2.71 -13.68
CA SER A 40 6.77 4.10 -13.76
C SER A 40 5.33 4.26 -13.28
N ASP A 41 4.45 3.32 -13.60
CA ASP A 41 3.05 3.36 -13.19
C ASP A 41 2.91 3.10 -11.69
N ILE A 42 3.69 2.14 -11.18
CA ILE A 42 3.76 1.85 -9.74
C ILE A 42 4.27 3.09 -8.98
N GLN A 43 5.28 3.79 -9.49
CA GLN A 43 5.78 5.02 -8.86
C GLN A 43 4.73 6.12 -8.83
N GLN A 44 3.97 6.32 -9.92
CA GLN A 44 2.89 7.31 -9.94
C GLN A 44 1.80 6.98 -8.92
N GLN A 45 1.42 5.71 -8.82
CA GLN A 45 0.45 5.24 -7.83
C GLN A 45 0.98 5.39 -6.39
N LEU A 46 2.25 5.08 -6.15
CA LEU A 46 2.88 5.29 -4.83
C LEU A 46 2.87 6.76 -4.44
N HIS A 47 3.15 7.67 -5.38
CA HIS A 47 3.09 9.10 -5.12
C HIS A 47 1.67 9.56 -4.76
N GLN A 48 0.64 9.03 -5.43
CA GLN A 48 -0.77 9.30 -5.06
C GLN A 48 -1.07 8.81 -3.64
N LEU A 49 -0.65 7.59 -3.29
CA LEU A 49 -0.85 7.05 -1.94
C LEU A 49 -0.11 7.85 -0.86
N GLU A 50 1.07 8.38 -1.18
CA GLU A 50 1.85 9.22 -0.27
C GLU A 50 1.18 10.58 -0.07
N MET A 51 0.66 11.20 -1.13
CA MET A 51 -0.13 12.44 -1.03
C MET A 51 -1.38 12.28 -0.16
N GLU A 52 -1.93 11.08 -0.08
CA GLU A 52 -3.07 10.72 0.77
C GLU A 52 -2.65 10.21 2.16
N GLU A 53 -1.35 10.23 2.49
CA GLU A 53 -0.79 9.77 3.77
C GLU A 53 -1.06 8.28 4.05
N LEU A 54 -1.33 7.47 3.03
CA LEU A 54 -1.62 6.02 3.14
C LEU A 54 -0.35 5.17 3.11
N VAL A 55 0.71 5.69 2.48
CA VAL A 55 2.05 5.14 2.52
C VAL A 55 3.05 6.26 2.78
N ALA A 56 4.21 5.91 3.33
CA ALA A 56 5.36 6.80 3.41
C ALA A 56 6.48 6.24 2.52
N MET A 57 7.09 7.11 1.72
CA MET A 57 8.27 6.76 0.95
C MET A 57 9.51 7.46 1.52
N GLU A 58 10.59 6.69 1.65
CA GLU A 58 11.87 7.22 2.11
C GLU A 58 12.99 6.76 1.19
N GLN A 59 13.73 7.70 0.62
CA GLN A 59 14.90 7.41 -0.17
C GLN A 59 16.13 7.28 0.74
N GLN A 60 16.59 6.05 0.93
CA GLN A 60 17.86 5.73 1.59
C GLN A 60 18.86 5.25 0.51
N GLU A 61 19.61 4.18 0.77
CA GLU A 61 20.39 3.47 -0.27
C GLU A 61 19.50 2.92 -1.39
N THR A 62 18.28 2.50 -1.04
CA THR A 62 17.20 2.17 -1.98
C THR A 62 15.88 2.71 -1.45
N LEU A 63 14.91 2.93 -2.35
CA LEU A 63 13.57 3.37 -1.97
C LEU A 63 12.95 2.39 -0.97
N VAL A 64 12.47 2.92 0.14
CA VAL A 64 11.68 2.22 1.16
C VAL A 64 10.25 2.70 1.05
N ILE A 65 9.30 1.77 1.01
CA ILE A 65 7.87 2.04 1.10
C ILE A 65 7.34 1.43 2.40
N ARG A 66 6.61 2.21 3.19
CA ARG A 66 5.93 1.73 4.41
C ARG A 66 4.46 2.06 4.34
N ILE A 67 3.59 1.11 4.65
CA ILE A 67 2.18 1.42 4.84
C ILE A 67 2.00 2.20 6.14
N THR A 68 1.16 3.24 6.14
CA THR A 68 0.86 3.98 7.36
C THR A 68 -0.28 3.32 8.13
N LEU A 69 -0.51 3.76 9.37
CA LEU A 69 -1.70 3.35 10.13
C LEU A 69 -3.00 3.75 9.41
N ALA A 70 -3.01 4.87 8.69
CA ALA A 70 -4.16 5.32 7.89
C ALA A 70 -4.39 4.37 6.70
N GLY A 71 -3.33 3.99 5.98
CA GLY A 71 -3.40 3.00 4.90
C GLY A 71 -3.90 1.63 5.37
N LEU A 72 -3.41 1.16 6.53
CA LEU A 72 -3.88 -0.08 7.15
C LEU A 72 -5.36 -0.02 7.51
N SER A 73 -5.79 1.10 8.09
CA SER A 73 -7.19 1.29 8.51
C SER A 73 -8.11 1.29 7.30
N LEU A 74 -7.76 2.03 6.24
CA LEU A 74 -8.55 2.11 5.02
C LEU A 74 -8.76 0.73 4.36
N VAL A 75 -7.69 -0.07 4.23
CA VAL A 75 -7.79 -1.42 3.65
C VAL A 75 -8.71 -2.31 4.49
N LYS A 76 -8.57 -2.27 5.81
CA LYS A 76 -9.42 -3.04 6.73
C LYS A 76 -10.89 -2.62 6.63
N GLU A 77 -11.17 -1.33 6.53
CA GLU A 77 -12.54 -0.83 6.36
C GLU A 77 -13.16 -1.24 5.03
N GLN A 78 -12.36 -1.31 3.96
CA GLN A 78 -12.81 -1.78 2.65
C GLN A 78 -13.02 -3.32 2.60
N GLN A 79 -12.37 -4.07 3.48
CA GLN A 79 -12.51 -5.53 3.60
C GLN A 79 -13.62 -5.96 4.56
N ASP A 80 -14.21 -5.05 5.34
CA ASP A 80 -15.27 -5.37 6.30
C ASP A 80 -16.66 -5.39 5.63
N PRO A 81 -17.28 -6.57 5.42
CA PRO A 81 -18.60 -6.66 4.82
C PRO A 81 -19.71 -6.08 5.71
N ALA A 82 -19.48 -5.87 7.01
CA ALA A 82 -20.50 -5.36 7.94
C ALA A 82 -20.80 -3.86 7.76
N LYS A 83 -19.88 -3.08 7.19
CA LYS A 83 -20.07 -1.64 6.94
C LYS A 83 -20.74 -1.33 5.59
N LEU A 84 -20.81 -2.29 4.66
CA LEU A 84 -21.43 -2.12 3.34
C LEU A 84 -22.96 -2.30 3.35
N SER A 85 -23.55 -2.80 4.44
CA SER A 85 -25.00 -3.06 4.58
C SER A 85 -25.76 -1.98 5.36
N GLY A 86 -25.17 -0.80 5.55
CA GLY A 86 -25.73 0.29 6.36
C GLY A 86 -26.05 1.56 5.57
N ARG A 87 -26.80 1.45 4.46
CA ARG A 87 -27.55 2.56 3.85
C ARG A 87 -28.82 2.04 3.20
#